data_AF-A0A0R0C2D0-F1
#
_entry.id   AF-A0A0R0C2D0-F1
#
_cell.length_a   1.000
_cell.length_b   1.000
_cell.length_c   1.000
_cell.angle_alpha   90.00
_cell.angle_beta   90.00
_cell.angle_gamma   90.00
#
_symmetry.space_group_name_H-M   'P 1'
#
loop_
_entity.id
_entity.type
_entity.pdbx_description
1 polymer ?
#
loop_
_entity_poly.entity_id
_entity_poly.type
_entity_poly.pdbx_seq_one_letter_code
_entity_poly.pdbx_strand_id
1 'polypeptide(L)'
;MALDIRGSADEIGQLLAGAGVATALQRLDHLRQGHPLAVQEALDRYVAAENQQHLQTDEQAPTDTAITSVQATRQRVLQSAGPPRLPASAEMQSLDSTQQFHVYASIVATRGTALALDDLDRGNRVILGIRNETRTTVNQGRGDYDDRIVVLWKNPDATTGLAQFQATTEPTSQYDARAGFNPRPGPFERSGFRRAEGMDSNQDGIADLGRLAEGTIQMQAATHLTPSGRGATHFSLRPSPEAVESTPSGVQRDTNGDGWFDSADIRGVEPLNNTFKHHMGSRTNTDSAGCQTLPRQSPTGEEAYERYMEAVRGTEGQQRWQYVLTSSRPAQIRQHEITGNTIADIDRRQVDARVPGHPDHGLYLQIRQHVDGVELLRHNSDAVSLAILHAAKEKNWTSVDGIRTSHPLPNAPAAETIFLVRESGNDPADQRLGILASTLSASTVESSLDQLAAHAREPVGQPHGELEQHQSQSLAR
;
A
#
# COMPACT_ATOMS: atom_id res chain seq x y z
N MET A 1 26.86 12.92 6.72
CA MET A 1 27.06 11.54 7.23
C MET A 1 25.73 10.83 7.07
N ALA A 2 25.71 9.59 6.60
CA ALA A 2 24.46 8.82 6.51
C ALA A 2 23.91 8.56 7.92
N LEU A 3 22.60 8.70 8.11
CA LEU A 3 21.95 8.42 9.39
C LEU A 3 21.94 6.91 9.64
N ASP A 4 22.42 6.48 10.81
CA ASP A 4 22.16 5.15 11.33
C ASP A 4 20.69 5.07 11.78
N ILE A 5 19.83 4.58 10.89
CA ILE A 5 18.37 4.53 11.11
C ILE A 5 18.04 3.71 12.35
N ARG A 6 18.70 2.56 12.52
CA ARG A 6 18.37 1.63 13.60
C ARG A 6 18.89 2.14 14.93
N GLY A 7 20.15 2.55 15.00
CA GLY A 7 20.71 3.13 16.23
C GLY A 7 19.96 4.39 16.66
N SER A 8 19.50 5.21 15.70
CA SER A 8 18.66 6.38 15.98
C SER A 8 17.30 5.99 16.56
N ALA A 9 16.66 4.94 16.05
CA ALA A 9 15.39 4.45 16.61
C ALA A 9 15.57 3.94 18.05
N ASP A 10 16.65 3.20 18.31
CA ASP A 10 16.99 2.69 19.64
C ASP A 10 17.24 3.86 20.63
N GLU A 11 17.90 4.96 20.19
CA GLU A 11 18.06 6.20 20.96
C GLU A 11 16.69 6.80 21.35
N ILE A 12 15.75 6.90 20.40
CA ILE A 12 14.40 7.41 20.66
C ILE A 12 13.66 6.50 21.65
N GLY A 13 13.78 5.18 21.53
CA GLY A 13 13.18 4.24 22.48
C GLY A 13 13.69 4.44 23.91
N GLN A 14 14.99 4.66 24.08
CA GLN A 14 15.58 4.98 25.39
C GLN A 14 15.05 6.29 25.97
N LEU A 15 14.87 7.32 25.13
CA LEU A 15 14.28 8.60 25.54
C LEU A 15 12.81 8.45 25.94
N LEU A 16 12.03 7.66 25.20
CA LEU A 16 10.62 7.36 25.54
C LEU A 16 10.51 6.68 26.90
N ALA A 17 11.43 5.77 27.23
CA ALA A 17 11.44 5.06 28.51
C ALA A 17 11.92 5.92 29.70
N GLY A 18 12.70 6.98 29.47
CA GLY A 18 13.36 7.76 30.53
C GLY A 18 13.01 9.25 30.59
N ALA A 19 13.17 9.97 29.47
CA ALA A 19 13.09 11.42 29.40
C ALA A 19 11.69 11.97 29.05
N GLY A 20 10.74 11.08 28.76
CA GLY A 20 9.34 11.42 28.44
C GLY A 20 9.07 11.58 26.95
N VAL A 21 7.78 11.54 26.60
CA VAL A 21 7.31 11.50 25.20
C VAL A 21 7.68 12.76 24.44
N ALA A 22 7.48 13.95 25.03
CA ALA A 22 7.77 15.22 24.36
C ALA A 22 9.25 15.35 23.94
N THR A 23 10.17 15.03 24.85
CA THR A 23 11.62 15.07 24.58
C THR A 23 12.02 14.11 23.47
N ALA A 24 11.51 12.89 23.51
CA ALA A 24 11.81 11.87 22.51
C ALA A 24 11.29 12.26 21.12
N LEU A 25 10.06 12.79 21.03
CA LEU A 25 9.46 13.19 19.76
C LEU A 25 10.11 14.43 19.16
N GLN A 26 10.55 15.40 19.97
CA GLN A 26 11.36 16.53 19.49
C GLN A 26 12.71 16.06 18.94
N ARG A 27 13.36 15.10 19.62
CA ARG A 27 14.61 14.51 19.15
C ARG A 27 14.41 13.75 17.84
N LEU A 28 13.31 13.00 17.71
CA LEU A 28 12.95 12.31 16.48
C LEU A 28 12.80 13.29 15.31
N ASP A 29 12.06 14.38 15.49
CA ASP A 29 11.90 15.41 14.44
C ASP A 29 13.25 16.00 14.02
N HIS A 30 14.15 16.25 14.97
CA HIS A 30 15.50 16.73 14.66
C HIS A 30 16.32 15.70 13.87
N LEU A 31 16.30 14.42 14.26
CA LEU A 31 17.03 13.35 13.56
C LEU A 31 16.54 13.11 12.12
N ARG A 32 15.28 13.44 11.84
CA ARG A 32 14.70 13.31 10.50
C ARG A 32 15.08 14.43 9.56
N GLN A 33 15.31 15.64 10.08
CA GLN A 33 15.49 16.84 9.27
C GLN A 33 16.66 16.68 8.29
N GLY A 34 16.42 17.03 7.03
CA GLY A 34 17.45 16.99 5.98
C GLY A 34 17.75 15.59 5.40
N HIS A 35 17.05 14.54 5.84
CA HIS A 35 17.19 13.20 5.28
C HIS A 35 16.13 12.87 4.22
N PRO A 36 16.41 11.97 3.26
CA PRO A 36 15.42 11.49 2.30
C PRO A 36 14.17 10.94 2.98
N LEU A 37 13.00 11.08 2.34
CA LEU A 37 11.71 10.73 2.94
C LEU A 37 11.65 9.26 3.38
N ALA A 38 12.19 8.33 2.57
CA ALA A 38 12.26 6.91 2.91
C ALA A 38 13.05 6.64 4.21
N VAL A 39 14.10 7.42 4.49
CA VAL A 39 14.88 7.32 5.74
C VAL A 39 14.05 7.82 6.92
N GLN A 40 13.33 8.92 6.75
CA GLN A 40 12.45 9.47 7.79
C GLN A 40 11.30 8.51 8.13
N GLU A 41 10.66 7.94 7.10
CA GLU A 41 9.58 6.96 7.25
C GLU A 41 10.08 5.66 7.90
N ALA A 42 11.30 5.22 7.58
CA ALA A 42 11.90 4.03 8.19
C ALA A 42 12.19 4.23 9.68
N LEU A 43 12.68 5.41 10.05
CA LEU A 43 12.91 5.78 11.44
C LEU A 43 11.60 5.80 12.23
N ASP A 44 10.55 6.46 11.71
CA ASP A 44 9.22 6.45 12.32
C ASP A 44 8.70 5.02 12.53
N ARG A 45 8.82 4.16 11.51
CA ARG A 45 8.34 2.77 11.56
C ARG A 45 9.02 1.97 12.66
N TYR A 46 10.34 2.08 12.82
CA TYR A 46 11.04 1.40 13.91
C TYR A 46 10.60 1.93 15.28
N VAL A 47 10.51 3.25 15.44
CA VAL A 47 10.04 3.86 16.69
C VAL A 47 8.63 3.37 17.02
N ALA A 48 7.73 3.33 16.04
CA ALA A 48 6.36 2.84 16.18
C ALA A 48 6.29 1.35 16.56
N ALA A 49 7.05 0.50 15.86
CA ALA A 49 7.07 -0.95 16.08
C ALA A 49 7.47 -1.33 17.51
N GLU A 50 8.39 -0.57 18.11
CA GLU A 50 9.02 -0.95 19.38
C GLU A 50 8.45 -0.22 20.59
N ASN A 51 7.83 0.94 20.38
CA ASN A 51 7.45 1.83 21.46
C ASN A 51 5.96 2.18 21.48
N GLN A 52 5.12 1.36 20.84
CA GLN A 52 3.68 1.61 20.72
C GLN A 52 3.01 1.88 22.07
N GLN A 53 3.37 1.17 23.14
CA GLN A 53 2.80 1.37 24.48
C GLN A 53 3.14 2.76 25.05
N HIS A 54 4.40 3.19 24.97
CA HIS A 54 4.82 4.53 25.37
C HIS A 54 4.11 5.60 24.52
N LEU A 55 3.97 5.34 23.22
CA LEU A 55 3.29 6.21 22.27
C LEU A 55 1.77 6.20 22.38
N GLN A 56 1.15 5.34 23.18
CA GLN A 56 -0.30 5.33 23.41
C GLN A 56 -0.71 5.88 24.78
N THR A 57 0.24 6.05 25.70
CA THR A 57 -0.06 6.53 27.06
C THR A 57 -0.44 8.01 27.04
N ASP A 58 -1.68 8.35 27.38
CA ASP A 58 -2.17 9.73 27.38
C ASP A 58 -1.47 10.56 28.46
N GLU A 59 -0.58 11.47 28.06
CA GLU A 59 -0.21 12.61 28.89
C GLU A 59 -1.31 13.66 28.69
N GLN A 60 -2.05 13.99 29.76
CA GLN A 60 -3.09 15.04 29.73
C GLN A 60 -2.48 16.31 29.12
N ALA A 61 -3.08 16.81 28.03
CA ALA A 61 -2.59 17.97 27.30
C ALA A 61 -3.09 19.29 27.91
N PRO A 62 -2.20 20.18 28.39
CA PRO A 62 -2.46 21.60 28.41
C PRO A 62 -2.53 22.18 26.98
N THR A 63 -3.21 23.31 26.82
CA THR A 63 -3.52 24.01 25.55
C THR A 63 -2.35 24.86 25.00
N ASP A 64 -1.12 24.34 24.98
CA ASP A 64 0.06 25.07 24.47
C ASP A 64 0.47 24.63 23.05
N THR A 65 0.99 25.54 22.23
CA THR A 65 1.33 25.31 20.81
C THR A 65 2.44 24.24 20.64
N ALA A 66 3.38 24.15 21.59
CA ALA A 66 4.39 23.10 21.62
C ALA A 66 3.80 21.69 21.83
N ILE A 67 2.61 21.60 22.44
CA ILE A 67 1.89 20.34 22.65
C ILE A 67 1.23 19.91 21.34
N THR A 68 0.72 20.86 20.53
CA THR A 68 0.16 20.56 19.21
C THR A 68 1.18 19.91 18.26
N SER A 69 2.43 20.39 18.22
CA SER A 69 3.47 19.78 17.38
C SER A 69 3.87 18.39 17.87
N VAL A 70 3.98 18.18 19.18
CA VAL A 70 4.29 16.86 19.76
C VAL A 70 3.17 15.86 19.45
N GLN A 71 1.90 16.26 19.56
CA GLN A 71 0.76 15.40 19.22
C GLN A 71 0.71 15.06 17.72
N ALA A 72 1.01 16.02 16.84
CA ALA A 72 1.10 15.76 15.40
C ALA A 72 2.22 14.75 15.07
N THR A 73 3.40 14.93 15.67
CA THR A 73 4.52 13.99 15.53
C THR A 73 4.16 12.61 16.08
N ARG A 74 3.49 12.54 17.23
CA ARG A 74 3.01 11.29 17.82
C ARG A 74 2.07 10.55 16.88
N GLN A 75 1.07 11.23 16.34
CA GLN A 75 0.10 10.67 15.40
C GLN A 75 0.80 10.17 14.14
N ARG A 76 1.73 10.94 13.58
CA ARG A 76 2.52 10.54 12.40
C ARG A 76 3.30 9.25 12.65
N VAL A 77 3.97 9.14 13.80
CA VAL A 77 4.71 7.92 14.18
C VAL A 77 3.75 6.74 14.32
N LEU A 78 2.64 6.89 15.03
CA LEU A 78 1.64 5.81 15.15
C LEU A 78 1.06 5.39 13.79
N GLN A 79 0.82 6.33 12.89
CA GLN A 79 0.33 6.07 11.53
C GLN A 79 1.37 5.36 10.65
N SER A 80 2.67 5.49 10.95
CA SER A 80 3.73 4.85 10.17
C SER A 80 3.67 3.31 10.23
N ALA A 81 3.01 2.73 11.25
CA ALA A 81 2.79 1.29 11.36
C ALA A 81 1.79 0.72 10.32
N GLY A 82 1.03 1.60 9.65
CA GLY A 82 0.12 1.22 8.58
C GLY A 82 0.82 0.84 7.25
N PRO A 83 0.08 0.83 6.14
CA PRO A 83 0.61 0.52 4.82
C PRO A 83 1.76 1.47 4.45
N PRO A 84 2.93 0.99 4.02
CA PRO A 84 4.08 1.84 3.69
C PRO A 84 3.95 2.45 2.29
N ARG A 85 4.45 3.66 2.07
CA ARG A 85 4.65 4.16 0.69
C ARG A 85 5.60 3.23 -0.06
N LEU A 86 5.35 2.99 -1.35
CA LEU A 86 6.31 2.33 -2.22
C LEU A 86 7.45 3.33 -2.55
N PRO A 87 8.71 3.11 -2.09
CA PRO A 87 9.78 4.07 -2.33
C PRO A 87 10.11 4.18 -3.83
N ALA A 88 10.40 5.38 -4.33
CA ALA A 88 10.78 5.55 -5.73
C ALA A 88 12.17 4.93 -5.99
N SER A 89 12.41 4.39 -7.18
CA SER A 89 13.72 3.79 -7.51
C SER A 89 14.87 4.78 -7.38
N ALA A 90 14.67 6.04 -7.81
CA ALA A 90 15.67 7.10 -7.70
C ALA A 90 15.97 7.48 -6.23
N GLU A 91 14.95 7.48 -5.37
CA GLU A 91 15.11 7.70 -3.94
C GLU A 91 15.96 6.59 -3.32
N MET A 92 15.65 5.32 -3.60
CA MET A 92 16.42 4.18 -3.09
C MET A 92 17.86 4.16 -3.61
N GLN A 93 18.10 4.52 -4.87
CA GLN A 93 19.44 4.59 -5.45
C GLN A 93 20.34 5.66 -4.80
N SER A 94 19.75 6.66 -4.16
CA SER A 94 20.50 7.71 -3.43
C SER A 94 20.97 7.26 -2.04
N LEU A 95 20.45 6.14 -1.53
CA LEU A 95 20.76 5.62 -0.20
C LEU A 95 21.90 4.60 -0.28
N ASP A 96 22.71 4.52 0.79
CA ASP A 96 23.66 3.42 0.94
C ASP A 96 22.96 2.08 1.22
N SER A 97 23.69 0.97 1.09
CA SER A 97 23.12 -0.38 1.24
C SER A 97 22.49 -0.64 2.61
N THR A 98 23.04 -0.06 3.67
CA THR A 98 22.54 -0.23 5.04
C THR A 98 21.24 0.52 5.23
N GLN A 99 21.17 1.77 4.73
CA GLN A 99 19.93 2.55 4.72
C GLN A 99 18.86 1.88 3.87
N GLN A 100 19.20 1.37 2.68
CA GLN A 100 18.25 0.64 1.83
C GLN A 100 17.69 -0.59 2.56
N PHE A 101 18.54 -1.34 3.28
CA PHE A 101 18.09 -2.47 4.07
C PHE A 101 17.10 -2.04 5.15
N HIS A 102 17.43 -1.01 5.94
CA HIS A 102 16.59 -0.53 7.03
C HIS A 102 15.28 0.11 6.55
N VAL A 103 15.23 0.70 5.34
CA VAL A 103 13.99 1.15 4.73
C VAL A 103 12.99 -0.01 4.60
N TYR A 104 13.42 -1.16 4.10
CA TYR A 104 12.55 -2.32 3.93
C TYR A 104 12.38 -3.16 5.21
N ALA A 105 13.43 -3.31 6.01
CA ALA A 105 13.36 -4.04 7.28
C ALA A 105 12.45 -3.33 8.30
N SER A 106 12.34 -1.99 8.26
CA SER A 106 11.36 -1.25 9.06
C SER A 106 9.90 -1.58 8.70
N ILE A 107 9.63 -1.96 7.43
CA ILE A 107 8.30 -2.43 7.00
C ILE A 107 8.03 -3.82 7.56
N VAL A 108 9.03 -4.70 7.54
CA VAL A 108 8.92 -6.02 8.20
C VAL A 108 8.69 -5.87 9.71
N ALA A 109 9.30 -4.86 10.35
CA ALA A 109 9.09 -4.58 11.78
C ALA A 109 7.64 -4.19 12.13
N THR A 110 6.94 -3.48 11.24
CA THR A 110 5.55 -3.06 11.52
C THR A 110 4.49 -3.99 10.94
N ARG A 111 4.79 -4.71 9.85
CA ARG A 111 3.82 -5.54 9.11
C ARG A 111 4.08 -7.05 9.22
N GLY A 112 5.28 -7.44 9.62
CA GLY A 112 5.68 -8.82 9.81
C GLY A 112 5.28 -9.38 11.17
N THR A 113 5.32 -10.70 11.31
CA THR A 113 5.19 -11.37 12.62
C THR A 113 6.53 -11.42 13.35
N ALA A 114 6.49 -11.74 14.65
CA ALA A 114 7.70 -12.02 15.43
C ALA A 114 8.59 -13.11 14.79
N LEU A 115 7.99 -14.10 14.10
CA LEU A 115 8.74 -15.13 13.38
C LEU A 115 9.51 -14.56 12.18
N ALA A 116 8.95 -13.57 11.47
CA ALA A 116 9.67 -12.89 10.39
C ALA A 116 10.87 -12.10 10.91
N LEU A 117 10.74 -11.46 12.08
CA LEU A 117 11.84 -10.74 12.70
C LEU A 117 12.93 -11.68 13.22
N ASP A 118 12.54 -12.76 13.90
CA ASP A 118 13.44 -13.80 14.40
C ASP A 118 14.19 -14.51 13.25
N ASP A 119 13.53 -14.78 12.12
CA ASP A 119 14.19 -15.31 10.92
C ASP A 119 15.22 -14.30 10.37
N LEU A 120 14.86 -13.02 10.27
CA LEU A 120 15.80 -12.00 9.79
C LEU A 120 17.02 -11.84 10.72
N ASP A 121 16.80 -11.91 12.03
CA ASP A 121 17.86 -11.82 13.06
C ASP A 121 18.81 -13.02 13.04
N ARG A 122 18.31 -14.21 12.69
CA ARG A 122 19.13 -15.42 12.48
C ARG A 122 19.85 -15.44 11.13
N GLY A 123 19.69 -14.41 10.29
CA GLY A 123 20.28 -14.36 8.95
C GLY A 123 19.54 -15.21 7.91
N ASN A 124 18.34 -15.71 8.23
CA ASN A 124 17.46 -16.33 7.24
C ASN A 124 16.95 -15.27 6.25
N ARG A 125 16.66 -15.70 5.02
CA ARG A 125 16.04 -14.85 4.00
C ARG A 125 14.58 -14.62 4.38
N VAL A 126 14.18 -13.36 4.47
CA VAL A 126 12.79 -12.92 4.64
C VAL A 126 12.35 -12.20 3.37
N ILE A 127 11.14 -12.49 2.90
CA ILE A 127 10.60 -11.94 1.66
C ILE A 127 9.55 -10.89 2.05
N LEU A 128 9.68 -9.69 1.52
CA LEU A 128 8.71 -8.60 1.65
C LEU A 128 8.05 -8.34 0.29
N GLY A 129 6.72 -8.38 0.22
CA GLY A 129 5.92 -7.92 -0.90
C GLY A 129 5.22 -6.61 -0.54
N ILE A 130 5.37 -5.59 -1.38
CA ILE A 130 4.66 -4.32 -1.30
C ILE A 130 3.78 -4.21 -2.54
N ARG A 131 2.46 -4.33 -2.33
CA ARG A 131 1.43 -4.31 -3.37
C ARG A 131 0.98 -2.89 -3.68
N ASN A 132 1.14 -2.45 -4.92
CA ASN A 132 0.38 -1.34 -5.46
C ASN A 132 -0.98 -1.89 -5.92
N GLU A 133 -2.05 -1.59 -5.18
CA GLU A 133 -3.36 -2.14 -5.54
C GLU A 133 -3.79 -1.64 -6.91
N THR A 134 -4.01 -2.57 -7.83
CA THR A 134 -4.48 -2.26 -9.17
C THR A 134 -5.60 -3.20 -9.60
N ARG A 135 -6.46 -2.71 -10.51
CA ARG A 135 -7.62 -3.47 -10.98
C ARG A 135 -7.19 -4.68 -11.82
N THR A 136 -7.92 -5.79 -11.72
CA THR A 136 -7.63 -7.01 -12.51
C THR A 136 -7.66 -6.81 -14.04
N THR A 137 -8.22 -5.69 -14.52
CA THR A 137 -8.35 -5.34 -15.94
C THR A 137 -7.21 -4.48 -16.48
N VAL A 138 -6.23 -4.13 -15.64
CA VAL A 138 -5.04 -3.36 -16.02
C VAL A 138 -4.33 -3.99 -17.22
N ASN A 139 -3.84 -3.12 -18.11
CA ASN A 139 -3.14 -3.52 -19.33
C ASN A 139 -3.97 -4.52 -20.17
N GLN A 140 -5.26 -4.24 -20.34
CA GLN A 140 -6.22 -5.09 -21.06
C GLN A 140 -6.34 -6.50 -20.44
N GLY A 141 -6.27 -6.54 -19.11
CA GLY A 141 -6.27 -7.76 -18.32
C GLY A 141 -4.94 -8.54 -18.34
N ARG A 142 -3.85 -8.00 -18.86
CA ARG A 142 -2.53 -8.70 -18.82
C ARG A 142 -1.79 -8.51 -17.50
N GLY A 143 -2.26 -7.60 -16.66
CA GLY A 143 -1.58 -7.19 -15.44
C GLY A 143 -0.33 -6.36 -15.73
N ASP A 144 0.20 -5.71 -14.70
CA ASP A 144 1.45 -4.94 -14.73
C ASP A 144 2.37 -5.38 -13.59
N TYR A 145 3.69 -5.19 -13.78
CA TYR A 145 4.72 -5.50 -12.79
C TYR A 145 5.08 -4.27 -11.96
N ASP A 146 4.08 -3.69 -11.29
CA ASP A 146 4.17 -2.44 -10.54
C ASP A 146 4.34 -2.63 -9.03
N ASP A 147 4.24 -3.87 -8.56
CA ASP A 147 4.56 -4.24 -7.19
C ASP A 147 6.07 -4.37 -6.98
N ARG A 148 6.46 -4.42 -5.70
CA ARG A 148 7.84 -4.68 -5.31
C ARG A 148 7.96 -5.88 -4.40
N ILE A 149 8.80 -6.83 -4.79
CA ILE A 149 9.27 -7.90 -3.92
C ILE A 149 10.72 -7.62 -3.53
N VAL A 150 11.03 -7.73 -2.24
CA VAL A 150 12.35 -7.55 -1.67
C VAL A 150 12.72 -8.79 -0.87
N VAL A 151 13.92 -9.32 -1.06
CA VAL A 151 14.50 -10.36 -0.21
C VAL A 151 15.51 -9.70 0.71
N LEU A 152 15.35 -9.86 2.03
CA LEU A 152 16.18 -9.25 3.07
C LEU A 152 16.94 -10.33 3.85
N TRP A 153 18.17 -10.02 4.27
CA TRP A 153 18.96 -10.90 5.13
C TRP A 153 20.05 -10.13 5.89
N LYS A 154 20.54 -10.73 6.98
CA LYS A 154 21.74 -10.32 7.69
C LYS A 154 22.85 -11.33 7.42
N ASN A 155 24.05 -10.85 7.12
CA ASN A 155 25.23 -11.68 6.93
C ASN A 155 25.90 -11.96 8.29
N PRO A 156 26.70 -13.04 8.40
CA PRO A 156 27.42 -13.36 9.63
C PRO A 156 28.43 -12.30 10.09
N ASP A 157 28.93 -11.46 9.18
CA ASP A 157 29.85 -10.35 9.46
C ASP A 157 29.13 -9.06 9.91
N ALA A 158 27.86 -9.17 10.29
CA ALA A 158 26.95 -8.09 10.65
C ALA A 158 26.64 -7.10 9.51
N THR A 159 27.09 -7.34 8.28
CA THR A 159 26.61 -6.59 7.12
C THR A 159 25.21 -7.04 6.74
N THR A 160 24.44 -6.14 6.13
CA THR A 160 23.08 -6.42 5.69
C THR A 160 23.03 -6.60 4.19
N GLY A 161 22.15 -7.47 3.71
CA GLY A 161 21.92 -7.62 2.29
C GLY A 161 20.45 -7.53 1.92
N LEU A 162 20.20 -7.07 0.68
CA LEU A 162 18.89 -6.97 0.09
C LEU A 162 18.95 -7.21 -1.42
N ALA A 163 17.85 -7.69 -1.98
CA ALA A 163 17.64 -7.75 -3.43
C ALA A 163 16.19 -7.33 -3.75
N GLN A 164 16.02 -6.42 -4.70
CA GLN A 164 14.72 -5.82 -5.05
C GLN A 164 14.30 -6.24 -6.46
N PHE A 165 13.01 -6.51 -6.62
CA PHE A 165 12.43 -6.98 -7.87
C PHE A 165 11.07 -6.33 -8.13
N GLN A 166 10.80 -5.99 -9.39
CA GLN A 166 9.44 -5.74 -9.85
C GLN A 166 8.66 -7.04 -9.86
N ALA A 167 7.39 -6.97 -9.48
CA ALA A 167 6.50 -8.12 -9.43
C ALA A 167 5.05 -7.69 -9.67
N THR A 168 4.16 -8.66 -9.73
CA THR A 168 2.73 -8.47 -9.51
C THR A 168 2.27 -9.45 -8.43
N THR A 169 1.34 -9.02 -7.62
CA THR A 169 0.69 -9.75 -6.53
C THR A 169 -0.83 -9.79 -6.75
N GLU A 170 -1.28 -9.18 -7.85
CA GLU A 170 -2.66 -9.14 -8.31
C GLU A 170 -2.91 -10.25 -9.34
N PRO A 171 -4.14 -10.78 -9.39
CA PRO A 171 -4.57 -11.65 -10.46
C PRO A 171 -4.97 -10.80 -11.67
N THR A 172 -5.04 -11.43 -12.83
CA THR A 172 -5.47 -10.76 -14.05
C THR A 172 -6.80 -11.28 -14.59
N SER A 173 -7.60 -10.39 -15.17
CA SER A 173 -8.92 -10.71 -15.71
C SER A 173 -8.90 -11.66 -16.91
N GLN A 174 -7.72 -12.04 -17.42
CA GLN A 174 -7.61 -13.16 -18.37
C GLN A 174 -8.03 -14.49 -17.75
N TYR A 175 -8.01 -14.56 -16.42
CA TYR A 175 -8.38 -15.72 -15.63
C TYR A 175 -9.73 -15.60 -14.93
N ASP A 176 -10.43 -14.48 -15.14
CA ASP A 176 -11.76 -14.24 -14.59
C ASP A 176 -12.84 -14.95 -15.43
N ALA A 177 -13.78 -15.66 -14.79
CA ALA A 177 -14.87 -16.33 -15.48
C ALA A 177 -15.76 -15.36 -16.27
N ARG A 178 -16.00 -14.16 -15.76
CA ARG A 178 -16.87 -13.12 -16.35
C ARG A 178 -16.29 -12.56 -17.65
N ALA A 179 -14.97 -12.56 -17.80
CA ALA A 179 -14.31 -12.21 -19.07
C ALA A 179 -14.61 -13.21 -20.21
N GLY A 180 -15.08 -14.42 -19.86
CA GLY A 180 -15.51 -15.45 -20.82
C GLY A 180 -16.95 -15.31 -21.33
N PHE A 181 -17.76 -14.39 -20.77
CA PHE A 181 -19.17 -14.24 -21.14
C PHE A 181 -19.37 -13.57 -22.51
N ASN A 182 -20.56 -13.77 -23.09
CA ASN A 182 -20.96 -13.13 -24.35
C ASN A 182 -22.40 -12.57 -24.26
N PRO A 183 -22.58 -11.23 -24.29
CA PRO A 183 -21.53 -10.21 -24.34
C PRO A 183 -20.68 -10.19 -23.05
N ARG A 184 -19.45 -9.69 -23.15
CA ARG A 184 -18.61 -9.47 -21.96
C ARG A 184 -19.19 -8.32 -21.13
N PRO A 185 -19.23 -8.43 -19.79
CA PRO A 185 -19.60 -7.32 -18.93
C PRO A 185 -18.59 -6.17 -19.05
N GLY A 186 -19.08 -4.94 -18.86
CA GLY A 186 -18.34 -3.68 -19.02
C GLY A 186 -16.85 -3.70 -18.64
N PRO A 187 -16.48 -4.02 -17.37
CA PRO A 187 -15.08 -4.00 -16.95
C PRO A 187 -14.15 -4.91 -17.78
N PHE A 188 -14.69 -5.98 -18.36
CA PHE A 188 -13.95 -7.01 -19.06
C PHE A 188 -14.00 -6.90 -20.58
N GLU A 189 -14.63 -5.86 -21.14
CA GLU A 189 -14.80 -5.70 -22.60
C GLU A 189 -13.49 -5.80 -23.38
N ARG A 190 -12.39 -5.32 -22.78
CA ARG A 190 -11.05 -5.32 -23.37
C ARG A 190 -10.17 -6.49 -22.93
N SER A 191 -10.66 -7.35 -22.03
CA SER A 191 -9.86 -8.43 -21.46
C SER A 191 -9.80 -9.64 -22.39
N GLY A 192 -8.59 -10.16 -22.60
CA GLY A 192 -8.37 -11.36 -23.41
C GLY A 192 -8.55 -12.65 -22.62
N PHE A 193 -9.78 -13.14 -22.45
CA PHE A 193 -10.08 -14.37 -21.70
C PHE A 193 -9.25 -15.58 -22.16
N ARG A 194 -8.66 -16.30 -21.20
CA ARG A 194 -7.90 -17.54 -21.42
C ARG A 194 -8.65 -18.75 -20.89
N ARG A 195 -8.96 -18.74 -19.59
CA ARG A 195 -9.72 -19.78 -18.89
C ARG A 195 -10.16 -19.24 -17.54
N ALA A 196 -11.25 -19.74 -16.98
CA ALA A 196 -11.63 -19.38 -15.62
C ALA A 196 -10.70 -20.08 -14.61
N GLU A 197 -10.21 -19.32 -13.64
CA GLU A 197 -9.52 -19.81 -12.44
C GLU A 197 -10.24 -19.27 -11.21
N GLY A 198 -10.05 -19.92 -10.06
CA GLY A 198 -10.66 -19.51 -8.80
C GLY A 198 -11.74 -20.47 -8.31
N MET A 199 -12.65 -19.96 -7.48
CA MET A 199 -13.70 -20.74 -6.82
C MET A 199 -14.95 -19.88 -6.72
N ASP A 200 -16.12 -20.50 -6.86
CA ASP A 200 -17.41 -19.84 -6.63
C ASP A 200 -17.63 -19.65 -5.12
N SER A 201 -17.18 -18.49 -4.61
CA SER A 201 -17.12 -18.19 -3.18
C SER A 201 -18.47 -17.72 -2.65
N ASN A 202 -19.25 -17.04 -3.48
CA ASN A 202 -20.58 -16.54 -3.14
C ASN A 202 -21.72 -17.48 -3.61
N GLN A 203 -21.42 -18.65 -4.18
CA GLN A 203 -22.40 -19.63 -4.65
C GLN A 203 -23.39 -19.08 -5.70
N ASP A 204 -22.94 -18.16 -6.55
CA ASP A 204 -23.72 -17.60 -7.65
C ASP A 204 -23.54 -18.38 -8.98
N GLY A 205 -22.69 -19.40 -8.98
CA GLY A 205 -22.37 -20.24 -10.14
C GLY A 205 -21.22 -19.70 -11.00
N ILE A 206 -20.56 -18.62 -10.59
CA ILE A 206 -19.43 -17.99 -11.28
C ILE A 206 -18.17 -18.21 -10.44
N ALA A 207 -17.07 -18.66 -11.07
CA ALA A 207 -15.81 -18.78 -10.36
C ALA A 207 -15.21 -17.40 -10.10
N ASP A 208 -14.92 -17.10 -8.83
CA ASP A 208 -14.36 -15.83 -8.38
C ASP A 208 -12.83 -15.91 -8.34
N LEU A 209 -12.22 -14.99 -9.07
CA LEU A 209 -10.78 -14.80 -9.10
C LEU A 209 -10.30 -14.40 -7.70
N GLY A 210 -9.10 -14.84 -7.32
CA GLY A 210 -8.59 -14.64 -5.96
C GLY A 210 -7.17 -14.13 -5.92
N ARG A 211 -6.82 -13.50 -4.80
CA ARG A 211 -5.46 -13.04 -4.47
C ARG A 211 -5.10 -13.38 -3.03
N LEU A 212 -3.81 -13.44 -2.72
CA LEU A 212 -3.36 -13.54 -1.32
C LEU A 212 -3.75 -12.26 -0.55
N ALA A 213 -4.34 -12.45 0.63
CA ALA A 213 -4.55 -11.37 1.59
C ALA A 213 -3.21 -10.88 2.14
N GLU A 214 -3.18 -9.64 2.65
CA GLU A 214 -2.01 -9.14 3.37
C GLU A 214 -1.77 -9.92 4.67
N GLY A 215 -0.51 -9.97 5.08
CA GLY A 215 -0.07 -10.66 6.30
C GLY A 215 1.29 -11.33 6.13
N THR A 216 1.69 -12.11 7.13
CA THR A 216 2.89 -12.95 7.04
C THR A 216 2.48 -14.39 6.79
N ILE A 217 2.97 -14.96 5.69
CA ILE A 217 2.70 -16.33 5.27
C ILE A 217 4.00 -17.10 5.29
N GLN A 218 4.04 -18.23 5.99
CA GLN A 218 5.17 -19.15 5.88
C GLN A 218 5.09 -19.88 4.53
N MET A 219 6.16 -19.77 3.76
CA MET A 219 6.31 -20.38 2.45
C MET A 219 7.25 -21.57 2.52
N GLN A 220 7.07 -22.50 1.58
CA GLN A 220 7.96 -23.63 1.36
C GLN A 220 8.27 -23.80 -0.14
N ALA A 221 9.32 -24.58 -0.43
CA ALA A 221 9.68 -24.95 -1.79
C ALA A 221 8.54 -25.71 -2.50
N ALA A 222 8.41 -25.44 -3.79
CA ALA A 222 7.46 -26.04 -4.71
C ALA A 222 8.00 -25.99 -6.15
N THR A 223 7.18 -26.43 -7.09
CA THR A 223 7.42 -26.29 -8.52
C THR A 223 6.22 -25.65 -9.21
N HIS A 224 6.50 -24.94 -10.30
CA HIS A 224 5.48 -24.34 -11.17
C HIS A 224 5.81 -24.62 -12.63
N LEU A 225 4.79 -24.74 -13.47
CA LEU A 225 4.97 -24.95 -14.91
C LEU A 225 5.49 -23.67 -15.55
N THR A 226 6.44 -23.80 -16.46
CA THR A 226 6.93 -22.65 -17.23
C THR A 226 5.87 -22.18 -18.23
N PRO A 227 5.74 -20.87 -18.48
CA PRO A 227 4.78 -20.34 -19.46
C PRO A 227 5.00 -20.87 -20.90
N SER A 228 6.18 -21.41 -21.22
CA SER A 228 6.54 -21.91 -22.56
C SER A 228 5.84 -23.21 -22.98
N GLY A 229 5.02 -23.82 -22.11
CA GLY A 229 4.07 -24.88 -22.47
C GLY A 229 4.67 -26.26 -22.78
N ARG A 230 5.99 -26.46 -22.63
CA ARG A 230 6.66 -27.76 -22.93
C ARG A 230 6.73 -28.72 -21.75
N GLY A 231 5.90 -28.54 -20.72
CA GLY A 231 5.93 -29.36 -19.49
C GLY A 231 7.15 -29.13 -18.60
N ALA A 232 8.05 -28.22 -18.96
CA ALA A 232 9.17 -27.82 -18.11
C ALA A 232 8.65 -27.06 -16.88
N THR A 233 9.26 -27.34 -15.72
CA THR A 233 8.95 -26.69 -14.45
C THR A 233 10.13 -25.83 -13.97
N HIS A 234 9.85 -24.84 -13.13
CA HIS A 234 10.86 -24.09 -12.38
C HIS A 234 10.58 -24.19 -10.87
N PHE A 235 11.61 -23.92 -10.06
CA PHE A 235 11.46 -23.76 -8.61
C PHE A 235 10.47 -22.63 -8.32
N SER A 236 9.65 -22.82 -7.31
CA SER A 236 8.61 -21.89 -6.89
C SER A 236 8.48 -21.93 -5.37
N LEU A 237 7.82 -20.93 -4.79
CA LEU A 237 7.40 -20.97 -3.39
C LEU A 237 5.88 -21.07 -3.33
N ARG A 238 5.34 -21.73 -2.31
CA ARG A 238 3.90 -21.76 -2.01
C ARG A 238 3.66 -21.70 -0.49
N PRO A 239 2.46 -21.33 -0.04
CA PRO A 239 2.06 -21.46 1.36
C PRO A 239 2.32 -22.87 1.89
N SER A 240 2.89 -22.95 3.09
CA SER A 240 3.09 -24.21 3.77
C SER A 240 1.78 -24.81 4.28
N PRO A 241 1.72 -26.14 4.52
CA PRO A 241 0.59 -26.75 5.23
C PRO A 241 0.27 -26.07 6.56
N GLU A 242 1.29 -25.72 7.33
CA GLU A 242 1.14 -25.06 8.63
C GLU A 242 0.54 -23.65 8.48
N ALA A 243 0.92 -22.90 7.44
CA ALA A 243 0.33 -21.61 7.14
C ALA A 243 -1.13 -21.75 6.68
N VAL A 244 -1.43 -22.75 5.84
CA VAL A 244 -2.80 -23.05 5.37
C VAL A 244 -3.73 -23.36 6.54
N GLU A 245 -3.28 -24.15 7.51
CA GLU A 245 -4.08 -24.51 8.69
C GLU A 245 -4.30 -23.35 9.65
N SER A 246 -3.35 -22.41 9.74
CA SER A 246 -3.36 -21.33 10.74
C SER A 246 -3.90 -19.98 10.24
N THR A 247 -4.24 -19.86 8.96
CA THR A 247 -4.63 -18.58 8.34
C THR A 247 -6.07 -18.59 7.83
N PRO A 248 -7.07 -18.23 8.66
CA PRO A 248 -8.49 -18.28 8.30
C PRO A 248 -8.96 -17.17 7.33
N SER A 249 -8.11 -16.18 7.06
CA SER A 249 -8.41 -15.02 6.20
C SER A 249 -7.23 -14.72 5.27
N GLY A 250 -6.78 -15.75 4.56
CA GLY A 250 -5.56 -15.69 3.73
C GLY A 250 -5.80 -15.42 2.25
N VAL A 251 -7.05 -15.44 1.79
CA VAL A 251 -7.42 -15.22 0.39
C VAL A 251 -8.52 -14.17 0.31
N GLN A 252 -8.39 -13.27 -0.65
CA GLN A 252 -9.43 -12.31 -1.04
C GLN A 252 -9.99 -12.70 -2.41
N ARG A 253 -11.29 -12.49 -2.63
CA ARG A 253 -12.05 -12.90 -3.82
C ARG A 253 -12.84 -11.73 -4.37
N ASP A 254 -12.80 -11.56 -5.67
CA ASP A 254 -13.61 -10.59 -6.42
C ASP A 254 -14.97 -11.23 -6.74
N THR A 255 -15.85 -11.26 -5.73
CA THR A 255 -17.14 -11.97 -5.82
C THR A 255 -18.20 -11.13 -6.51
N ASN A 256 -18.00 -9.82 -6.62
CA ASN A 256 -18.89 -8.95 -7.38
C ASN A 256 -18.44 -8.79 -8.85
N GLY A 257 -17.21 -9.18 -9.20
CA GLY A 257 -16.66 -9.13 -10.54
C GLY A 257 -16.33 -7.71 -11.02
N ASP A 258 -16.04 -6.79 -10.11
CA ASP A 258 -15.71 -5.41 -10.45
C ASP A 258 -14.20 -5.20 -10.66
N GLY A 259 -13.38 -6.22 -10.42
CA GLY A 259 -11.93 -6.19 -10.59
C GLY A 259 -11.16 -5.59 -9.42
N TRP A 260 -11.83 -5.26 -8.32
CA TRP A 260 -11.25 -4.86 -7.04
C TRP A 260 -11.54 -5.91 -5.97
N PHE A 261 -10.82 -5.83 -4.86
CA PHE A 261 -10.96 -6.76 -3.74
C PHE A 261 -11.20 -5.96 -2.46
N ASP A 262 -12.46 -5.75 -2.11
CA ASP A 262 -12.85 -4.93 -0.99
C ASP A 262 -14.19 -5.30 -0.35
N SER A 263 -14.66 -4.48 0.58
CA SER A 263 -15.93 -4.68 1.29
C SER A 263 -17.17 -4.96 0.42
N ALA A 264 -17.14 -4.62 -0.87
CA ALA A 264 -18.22 -4.95 -1.80
C ALA A 264 -18.29 -6.44 -2.14
N ASP A 265 -17.20 -7.18 -1.92
CA ASP A 265 -17.13 -8.62 -2.15
C ASP A 265 -17.79 -9.39 -1.00
N ILE A 266 -19.06 -9.72 -1.20
CA ILE A 266 -19.82 -10.53 -0.26
C ILE A 266 -19.16 -11.91 -0.19
N ARG A 267 -18.81 -12.35 1.04
CA ARG A 267 -18.01 -13.57 1.27
C ARG A 267 -16.67 -13.56 0.52
N GLY A 268 -16.12 -12.37 0.28
CA GLY A 268 -14.87 -12.18 -0.43
C GLY A 268 -13.60 -12.57 0.34
N VAL A 269 -13.70 -13.12 1.55
CA VAL A 269 -12.54 -13.51 2.37
C VAL A 269 -12.64 -14.99 2.73
N GLU A 270 -11.58 -15.73 2.44
CA GLU A 270 -11.50 -17.18 2.65
C GLU A 270 -10.23 -17.61 3.39
N PRO A 271 -10.22 -18.82 3.99
CA PRO A 271 -9.00 -19.43 4.48
C PRO A 271 -7.91 -19.56 3.42
N LEU A 272 -6.66 -19.47 3.86
CA LEU A 272 -5.51 -19.69 3.00
C LEU A 272 -5.56 -21.09 2.37
N ASN A 273 -5.06 -21.21 1.16
CA ASN A 273 -4.80 -22.49 0.50
C ASN A 273 -3.42 -22.46 -0.16
N ASN A 274 -3.00 -23.57 -0.77
CA ASN A 274 -1.64 -23.73 -1.31
C ASN A 274 -1.52 -23.54 -2.83
N THR A 275 -2.54 -22.95 -3.49
CA THR A 275 -2.53 -22.76 -4.96
C THR A 275 -1.75 -21.52 -5.37
N PHE A 276 -1.67 -20.52 -4.50
CA PHE A 276 -0.91 -19.29 -4.71
C PHE A 276 0.59 -19.55 -4.64
N LYS A 277 1.34 -19.07 -5.63
CA LYS A 277 2.77 -19.38 -5.79
C LYS A 277 3.59 -18.15 -6.12
N HIS A 278 4.88 -18.17 -5.78
CA HIS A 278 5.85 -17.29 -6.42
C HIS A 278 6.35 -17.95 -7.70
N HIS A 279 6.11 -17.35 -8.86
CA HIS A 279 6.50 -17.95 -10.14
C HIS A 279 6.91 -16.92 -11.18
N MET A 280 7.48 -17.41 -12.28
CA MET A 280 7.86 -16.59 -13.43
C MET A 280 6.64 -16.32 -14.32
N GLY A 281 6.45 -15.07 -14.71
CA GLY A 281 5.52 -14.67 -15.78
C GLY A 281 6.25 -14.33 -17.08
N SER A 282 5.50 -13.91 -18.09
CA SER A 282 6.06 -13.46 -19.37
C SER A 282 6.64 -12.04 -19.29
N ARG A 283 7.17 -11.52 -20.41
CA ARG A 283 7.78 -10.18 -20.42
C ARG A 283 6.77 -9.02 -20.28
N THR A 284 5.57 -9.20 -20.83
CA THR A 284 4.54 -8.14 -20.93
C THR A 284 3.14 -8.65 -20.53
N ASN A 285 3.10 -9.81 -19.90
CA ASN A 285 1.89 -10.44 -19.39
C ASN A 285 2.31 -11.17 -18.12
N THR A 286 1.63 -10.88 -17.02
CA THR A 286 1.99 -11.48 -15.74
C THR A 286 1.62 -12.95 -15.69
N ASP A 287 0.68 -13.40 -16.53
CA ASP A 287 0.15 -14.77 -16.56
C ASP A 287 -0.31 -15.25 -15.16
N SER A 288 -0.80 -14.32 -14.33
CA SER A 288 -1.15 -14.56 -12.93
C SER A 288 -2.66 -14.71 -12.72
N ALA A 289 -3.06 -15.82 -12.10
CA ALA A 289 -4.41 -16.02 -11.56
C ALA A 289 -4.46 -15.74 -10.04
N GLY A 290 -3.55 -14.89 -9.52
CA GLY A 290 -3.47 -14.51 -8.10
C GLY A 290 -2.13 -14.79 -7.43
N CYS A 291 -1.19 -15.35 -8.20
CA CYS A 291 0.16 -15.65 -7.77
C CYS A 291 1.04 -14.41 -7.60
N GLN A 292 2.18 -14.61 -6.94
CA GLN A 292 3.22 -13.61 -6.73
C GLN A 292 4.23 -13.72 -7.88
N THR A 293 3.96 -12.99 -8.94
CA THR A 293 4.59 -13.26 -10.24
C THR A 293 5.65 -12.22 -10.54
N LEU A 294 6.87 -12.67 -10.86
CA LEU A 294 7.94 -11.80 -11.28
C LEU A 294 8.16 -11.94 -12.79
N PRO A 295 8.62 -10.88 -13.48
CA PRO A 295 8.89 -10.98 -14.89
C PRO A 295 10.07 -11.92 -15.15
N ARG A 296 10.06 -12.59 -16.31
CA ARG A 296 11.21 -13.38 -16.75
C ARG A 296 12.48 -12.53 -16.84
N GLN A 297 12.35 -11.30 -17.33
CA GLN A 297 13.45 -10.35 -17.48
C GLN A 297 13.09 -8.99 -16.87
N SER A 298 14.06 -8.31 -16.28
CA SER A 298 13.88 -6.92 -15.85
C SER A 298 13.69 -6.00 -17.08
N PRO A 299 13.23 -4.75 -16.88
CA PRO A 299 13.23 -3.74 -17.93
C PRO A 299 14.63 -3.51 -18.55
N THR A 300 15.71 -3.77 -17.80
CA THR A 300 17.11 -3.67 -18.25
C THR A 300 17.63 -4.94 -18.94
N GLY A 301 16.81 -6.00 -19.04
CA GLY A 301 17.15 -7.25 -19.73
C GLY A 301 17.80 -8.34 -18.87
N GLU A 302 17.98 -8.11 -17.57
CA GLU A 302 18.52 -9.11 -16.63
C GLU A 302 17.51 -10.23 -16.36
N GLU A 303 17.96 -11.44 -16.03
CA GLU A 303 17.10 -12.57 -15.67
C GLU A 303 16.47 -12.40 -14.28
N ALA A 304 15.46 -11.53 -14.18
CA ALA A 304 14.87 -11.09 -12.92
C ALA A 304 14.38 -12.25 -12.03
N TYR A 305 13.70 -13.24 -12.61
CA TYR A 305 13.21 -14.40 -11.84
C TYR A 305 14.35 -15.25 -11.29
N GLU A 306 15.40 -15.52 -12.07
CA GLU A 306 16.52 -16.34 -11.61
C GLU A 306 17.32 -15.63 -10.52
N ARG A 307 17.54 -14.32 -10.65
CA ARG A 307 18.13 -13.49 -9.60
C ARG A 307 17.30 -13.49 -8.31
N TYR A 308 15.98 -13.49 -8.43
CA TYR A 308 15.08 -13.61 -7.28
C TYR A 308 15.22 -14.97 -6.61
N MET A 309 15.23 -16.06 -7.38
CA MET A 309 15.43 -17.41 -6.85
C MET A 309 16.80 -17.60 -6.19
N GLU A 310 17.86 -17.01 -6.75
CA GLU A 310 19.19 -16.97 -6.15
C GLU A 310 19.16 -16.26 -4.79
N ALA A 311 18.53 -15.08 -4.71
CA ALA A 311 18.41 -14.34 -3.46
C ALA A 311 17.61 -15.11 -2.39
N VAL A 312 16.49 -15.75 -2.77
CA VAL A 312 15.66 -16.57 -1.88
C VAL A 312 16.44 -17.77 -1.34
N ARG A 313 17.26 -18.41 -2.19
CA ARG A 313 18.01 -19.63 -1.85
C ARG A 313 19.41 -19.35 -1.30
N GLY A 314 19.74 -18.09 -1.03
CA GLY A 314 21.08 -17.66 -0.65
C GLY A 314 21.50 -18.03 0.78
N THR A 315 20.64 -18.65 1.58
CA THR A 315 20.97 -19.18 2.91
C THR A 315 20.94 -20.71 2.88
N GLU A 316 22.10 -21.33 3.13
CA GLU A 316 22.24 -22.78 3.11
C GLU A 316 21.33 -23.44 4.14
N GLY A 317 20.63 -24.51 3.74
CA GLY A 317 19.76 -25.27 4.62
C GLY A 317 18.40 -24.63 4.92
N GLN A 318 18.15 -23.37 4.53
CA GLN A 318 16.82 -22.76 4.72
C GLN A 318 15.77 -23.47 3.83
N GLN A 319 14.73 -24.01 4.46
CA GLN A 319 13.62 -24.73 3.78
C GLN A 319 12.27 -24.01 3.89
N ARG A 320 12.18 -23.00 4.75
CA ARG A 320 10.97 -22.21 5.02
C ARG A 320 11.33 -20.73 4.95
N TRP A 321 10.41 -19.92 4.44
CA TRP A 321 10.58 -18.47 4.31
C TRP A 321 9.36 -17.77 4.87
N GLN A 322 9.57 -16.69 5.62
CA GLN A 322 8.47 -15.79 5.95
C GLN A 322 8.28 -14.82 4.79
N TYR A 323 7.06 -14.80 4.24
CA TYR A 323 6.65 -13.84 3.24
C TYR A 323 5.69 -12.84 3.86
N VAL A 324 6.17 -11.62 4.08
CA VAL A 324 5.38 -10.49 4.57
C VAL A 324 4.81 -9.76 3.35
N LEU A 325 3.50 -9.83 3.15
CA LEU A 325 2.80 -9.12 2.10
C LEU A 325 2.00 -7.97 2.72
N THR A 326 2.18 -6.77 2.20
CA THR A 326 1.37 -5.60 2.58
C THR A 326 1.04 -4.76 1.36
N SER A 327 -0.11 -4.10 1.37
CA SER A 327 -0.41 -3.06 0.40
C SER A 327 0.46 -1.84 0.67
N SER A 328 0.78 -1.12 -0.38
CA SER A 328 1.39 0.18 -0.29
C SER A 328 0.35 1.17 0.23
N ARG A 329 0.83 2.22 0.90
CA ARG A 329 0.02 3.39 1.19
C ARG A 329 -0.56 3.88 -0.12
N PRO A 330 -1.90 4.03 -0.22
CA PRO A 330 -2.49 4.70 -1.37
C PRO A 330 -1.77 6.04 -1.60
N ALA A 331 -1.51 6.38 -2.85
CA ALA A 331 -0.83 7.63 -3.20
C ALA A 331 -1.52 8.79 -2.47
N GLN A 332 -0.83 9.35 -1.48
CA GLN A 332 -1.39 10.40 -0.66
C GLN A 332 -1.64 11.65 -1.51
N ILE A 333 -2.82 12.21 -1.28
CA ILE A 333 -3.11 13.63 -1.41
C ILE A 333 -2.04 14.42 -0.66
N ARG A 334 -1.49 15.47 -1.28
CA ARG A 334 -0.37 16.23 -0.73
C ARG A 334 -0.77 16.80 0.63
N GLN A 335 -0.31 16.17 1.71
CA GLN A 335 -0.35 16.80 3.02
C GLN A 335 0.62 17.97 2.99
N HIS A 336 0.12 19.16 2.64
CA HIS A 336 0.84 20.38 2.94
C HIS A 336 0.96 20.47 4.46
N GLU A 337 2.18 20.47 4.97
CA GLU A 337 2.45 20.94 6.32
C GLU A 337 1.89 22.35 6.43
N ILE A 338 0.78 22.51 7.15
CA ILE A 338 0.21 23.82 7.44
C ILE A 338 1.21 24.52 8.36
N THR A 339 2.08 25.31 7.75
CA THR A 339 2.94 26.25 8.46
C THR A 339 2.06 27.36 9.03
N GLY A 340 1.54 27.13 10.24
CA GLY A 340 1.24 28.12 11.30
C GLY A 340 0.50 29.43 10.98
N ASN A 341 -0.01 29.66 9.77
CA ASN A 341 -0.70 30.88 9.42
C ASN A 341 -2.19 30.67 9.62
N THR A 342 -2.67 31.10 10.79
CA THR A 342 -4.09 31.18 11.13
C THR A 342 -4.83 31.94 10.04
N ILE A 343 -5.84 31.30 9.42
CA ILE A 343 -6.73 31.92 8.43
C ILE A 343 -7.65 32.89 9.17
N ALA A 344 -7.18 34.09 9.44
CA ALA A 344 -7.94 35.11 10.18
C ALA A 344 -8.94 35.89 9.31
N ASP A 345 -8.87 35.83 7.97
CA ASP A 345 -9.58 36.79 7.10
C ASP A 345 -10.41 36.19 5.94
N ILE A 346 -10.71 34.88 5.93
CA ILE A 346 -11.74 34.35 5.00
C ILE A 346 -13.07 34.26 5.72
N ASP A 347 -14.13 34.83 5.14
CA ASP A 347 -15.50 34.53 5.55
C ASP A 347 -15.68 33.02 5.50
N ARG A 348 -15.74 32.36 6.67
CA ARG A 348 -15.83 30.90 6.78
C ARG A 348 -17.00 30.33 5.95
N ARG A 349 -18.03 31.14 5.65
CA ARG A 349 -19.14 30.75 4.75
C ARG A 349 -18.73 30.57 3.28
N GLN A 350 -17.66 31.20 2.82
CA GLN A 350 -17.16 31.06 1.44
C GLN A 350 -16.30 29.81 1.22
N VAL A 351 -15.84 29.16 2.29
CA VAL A 351 -14.99 27.94 2.22
C VAL A 351 -15.74 26.71 2.73
N ASP A 352 -16.70 26.90 3.63
CA ASP A 352 -17.42 25.79 4.25
C ASP A 352 -18.42 25.16 3.28
N ALA A 353 -17.99 24.07 2.61
CA ALA A 353 -18.79 23.29 1.68
C ALA A 353 -20.07 22.68 2.31
N ARG A 354 -20.22 22.72 3.63
CA ARG A 354 -21.45 22.31 4.33
C ARG A 354 -22.58 23.32 4.15
N VAL A 355 -22.26 24.56 3.78
CA VAL A 355 -23.24 25.64 3.64
C VAL A 355 -23.94 25.56 2.26
N PRO A 356 -25.29 25.56 2.23
CA PRO A 356 -26.02 25.65 0.96
C PRO A 356 -25.62 26.90 0.16
N GLY A 357 -25.34 26.70 -1.13
CA GLY A 357 -24.89 27.75 -2.05
C GLY A 357 -23.38 27.76 -2.31
N HIS A 358 -22.59 26.99 -1.56
CA HIS A 358 -21.18 26.76 -1.90
C HIS A 358 -21.06 25.90 -3.18
N PRO A 359 -20.11 26.17 -4.09
CA PRO A 359 -19.93 25.38 -5.33
C PRO A 359 -19.76 23.87 -5.08
N ASP A 360 -19.01 23.51 -4.04
CA ASP A 360 -18.76 22.11 -3.67
C ASP A 360 -19.87 21.49 -2.80
N HIS A 361 -20.95 22.23 -2.49
CA HIS A 361 -21.99 21.74 -1.57
C HIS A 361 -22.67 20.45 -2.05
N GLY A 362 -22.91 20.33 -3.36
CA GLY A 362 -23.51 19.13 -3.94
C GLY A 362 -22.62 17.90 -3.75
N LEU A 363 -21.32 18.03 -4.03
CA LEU A 363 -20.35 16.96 -3.84
C LEU A 363 -20.18 16.60 -2.36
N TYR A 364 -20.15 17.61 -1.48
CA TYR A 364 -20.15 17.40 -0.03
C TYR A 364 -21.34 16.54 0.43
N LEU A 365 -22.57 16.86 -0.02
CA LEU A 365 -23.77 16.09 0.36
C LEU A 365 -23.71 14.65 -0.17
N GLN A 366 -23.24 14.44 -1.39
CA GLN A 366 -23.05 13.09 -1.95
C GLN A 366 -22.09 12.27 -1.07
N ILE A 367 -20.91 12.83 -0.75
CA ILE A 367 -19.93 12.20 0.13
C ILE A 367 -20.54 11.92 1.51
N ARG A 368 -21.21 12.91 2.09
CA ARG A 368 -21.82 12.84 3.43
C ARG A 368 -22.81 11.67 3.52
N GLN A 369 -23.61 11.47 2.48
CA GLN A 369 -24.56 10.36 2.38
C GLN A 369 -23.86 9.00 2.39
N HIS A 370 -22.76 8.84 1.64
CA HIS A 370 -21.98 7.61 1.64
C HIS A 370 -21.28 7.37 2.99
N VAL A 371 -20.74 8.43 3.61
CA VAL A 371 -20.11 8.37 4.94
C VAL A 371 -21.10 7.90 6.01
N ASP A 372 -22.36 8.35 5.99
CA ASP A 372 -23.39 7.87 6.92
C ASP A 372 -23.67 6.37 6.81
N GLY A 373 -23.50 5.82 5.61
CA GLY A 373 -23.66 4.40 5.32
C GLY A 373 -22.52 3.51 5.85
N VAL A 374 -21.38 4.08 6.23
CA VAL A 374 -20.22 3.33 6.73
C VAL A 374 -20.08 3.54 8.24
N GLU A 375 -20.35 2.48 9.01
CA GLU A 375 -20.37 2.51 10.50
C GLU A 375 -19.12 3.17 11.09
N LEU A 376 -17.94 2.80 10.59
CA LEU A 376 -16.64 3.30 11.07
C LEU A 376 -16.50 4.82 10.93
N LEU A 377 -17.15 5.43 9.94
CA LEU A 377 -16.97 6.84 9.59
C LEU A 377 -18.05 7.76 10.17
N ARG A 378 -19.16 7.20 10.68
CA ARG A 378 -20.34 7.98 11.07
C ARG A 378 -20.11 8.89 12.28
N HIS A 379 -19.20 8.53 13.19
CA HIS A 379 -18.99 9.25 14.46
C HIS A 379 -18.42 10.67 14.30
N ASN A 380 -17.70 10.95 13.20
CA ASN A 380 -17.10 12.27 12.94
C ASN A 380 -17.39 12.70 11.50
N SER A 381 -18.63 12.50 11.09
CA SER A 381 -19.01 12.46 9.69
C SER A 381 -18.80 13.77 8.93
N ASP A 382 -18.98 14.93 9.56
CA ASP A 382 -18.68 16.23 8.95
C ASP A 382 -17.17 16.38 8.64
N ALA A 383 -16.31 16.10 9.63
CA ALA A 383 -14.87 16.23 9.46
C ALA A 383 -14.33 15.23 8.43
N VAL A 384 -14.82 13.99 8.48
CA VAL A 384 -14.48 12.92 7.52
C VAL A 384 -14.97 13.30 6.12
N SER A 385 -16.19 13.82 5.98
CA SER A 385 -16.73 14.21 4.67
C SER A 385 -15.96 15.38 4.06
N LEU A 386 -15.51 16.34 4.87
CA LEU A 386 -14.65 17.44 4.40
C LEU A 386 -13.25 16.97 4.01
N ALA A 387 -12.66 16.03 4.76
CA ALA A 387 -11.37 15.42 4.41
C ALA A 387 -11.47 14.62 3.09
N ILE A 388 -12.55 13.86 2.92
CA ILE A 388 -12.86 13.14 1.67
C ILE A 388 -13.13 14.10 0.52
N LEU A 389 -13.81 15.23 0.77
CA LEU A 389 -14.02 16.27 -0.24
C LEU A 389 -12.69 16.86 -0.71
N HIS A 390 -11.79 17.20 0.22
CA HIS A 390 -10.46 17.68 -0.12
C HIS A 390 -9.70 16.66 -0.97
N ALA A 391 -9.73 15.40 -0.55
CA ALA A 391 -9.13 14.28 -1.26
C ALA A 391 -9.64 14.13 -2.71
N ALA A 392 -10.96 14.20 -2.90
CA ALA A 392 -11.60 14.14 -4.21
C ALA A 392 -11.21 15.35 -5.09
N LYS A 393 -11.16 16.55 -4.51
CA LYS A 393 -10.80 17.78 -5.23
C LYS A 393 -9.35 17.80 -5.71
N GLU A 394 -8.41 17.25 -4.94
CA GLU A 394 -7.02 17.11 -5.41
C GLU A 394 -6.90 16.22 -6.66
N LYS A 395 -7.85 15.30 -6.86
CA LYS A 395 -7.95 14.48 -8.07
C LYS A 395 -8.86 15.08 -9.14
N ASN A 396 -9.33 16.31 -8.95
CA ASN A 396 -10.32 16.97 -9.81
C ASN A 396 -11.60 16.14 -9.98
N TRP A 397 -11.99 15.37 -8.96
CA TRP A 397 -13.23 14.61 -8.99
C TRP A 397 -14.42 15.52 -8.72
N THR A 398 -15.45 15.38 -9.55
CA THR A 398 -16.72 16.11 -9.43
C THR A 398 -17.84 15.23 -8.86
N SER A 399 -17.58 13.94 -8.65
CA SER A 399 -18.51 12.98 -8.03
C SER A 399 -17.73 11.93 -7.24
N VAL A 400 -18.40 11.39 -6.21
CA VAL A 400 -17.98 10.18 -5.47
C VAL A 400 -19.18 9.26 -5.44
N ASP A 401 -19.17 8.22 -6.26
CA ASP A 401 -20.32 7.35 -6.49
C ASP A 401 -20.43 6.23 -5.43
N GLY A 402 -19.34 5.99 -4.69
CA GLY A 402 -19.35 5.08 -3.55
C GLY A 402 -18.15 5.24 -2.62
N ILE A 403 -18.30 4.67 -1.42
CA ILE A 403 -17.23 4.47 -0.44
C ILE A 403 -17.17 2.97 -0.11
N ARG A 404 -15.97 2.40 -0.18
CA ARG A 404 -15.65 1.02 0.16
C ARG A 404 -14.55 0.98 1.21
N THR A 405 -14.37 -0.16 1.85
CA THR A 405 -13.27 -0.38 2.79
C THR A 405 -12.45 -1.58 2.39
N SER A 406 -11.15 -1.56 2.67
CA SER A 406 -10.32 -2.75 2.57
C SER A 406 -10.90 -3.87 3.44
N HIS A 407 -10.68 -5.12 3.02
CA HIS A 407 -10.99 -6.25 3.87
C HIS A 407 -10.25 -6.16 5.22
N PRO A 408 -10.84 -6.68 6.31
CA PRO A 408 -10.16 -6.73 7.59
C PRO A 408 -8.93 -7.64 7.49
N LEU A 409 -7.85 -7.25 8.16
CA LEU A 409 -6.62 -8.03 8.28
C LEU A 409 -6.50 -8.60 9.70
N PRO A 410 -5.94 -9.81 9.89
CA PRO A 410 -5.84 -10.42 11.23
C PRO A 410 -5.10 -9.57 12.28
N ASN A 411 -4.09 -8.80 11.84
CA ASN A 411 -3.21 -8.01 12.72
C ASN A 411 -3.21 -6.51 12.36
N ALA A 412 -4.25 -6.01 11.68
CA ALA A 412 -4.39 -4.58 11.40
C ALA A 412 -5.80 -4.10 11.81
N PRO A 413 -6.01 -2.78 11.97
CA PRO A 413 -7.35 -2.25 12.15
C PRO A 413 -8.26 -2.74 11.00
N ALA A 414 -9.49 -3.14 11.33
CA ALA A 414 -10.49 -3.40 10.31
C ALA A 414 -10.64 -2.16 9.42
N ALA A 415 -10.78 -2.34 8.11
CA ALA A 415 -10.92 -1.24 7.15
C ALA A 415 -9.76 -0.23 7.19
N GLU A 416 -8.51 -0.70 7.24
CA GLU A 416 -7.30 0.14 7.27
C GLU A 416 -7.25 1.18 6.15
N THR A 417 -7.78 0.84 4.96
CA THR A 417 -7.94 1.77 3.83
C THR A 417 -9.42 1.96 3.49
N ILE A 418 -9.82 3.21 3.28
CA ILE A 418 -11.11 3.64 2.74
C ILE A 418 -10.91 3.99 1.27
N PHE A 419 -11.71 3.40 0.39
CA PHE A 419 -11.66 3.66 -1.05
C PHE A 419 -12.87 4.48 -1.49
N LEU A 420 -12.60 5.60 -2.12
CA LEU A 420 -13.60 6.37 -2.85
C LEU A 420 -13.67 5.80 -4.27
N VAL A 421 -14.89 5.62 -4.78
CA VAL A 421 -15.13 5.02 -6.09
C VAL A 421 -15.91 5.98 -6.98
N ARG A 422 -15.56 6.01 -8.27
CA ARG A 422 -16.30 6.68 -9.33
C ARG A 422 -16.64 5.69 -10.44
N GLU A 423 -17.88 5.69 -10.90
CA GLU A 423 -18.38 4.78 -11.94
C GLU A 423 -18.06 5.25 -13.37
N SER A 424 -17.64 6.52 -13.54
CA SER A 424 -17.31 7.12 -14.83
C SER A 424 -15.80 7.28 -15.07
N GLY A 425 -15.33 6.95 -16.28
CA GLY A 425 -13.94 7.11 -16.72
C GLY A 425 -13.49 6.03 -17.71
N ASN A 426 -12.41 6.30 -18.46
CA ASN A 426 -11.79 5.33 -19.38
C ASN A 426 -10.61 4.59 -18.75
N ASP A 427 -9.99 5.17 -17.71
CA ASP A 427 -8.92 4.55 -16.94
C ASP A 427 -9.48 4.07 -15.59
N PRO A 428 -9.53 2.75 -15.35
CA PRO A 428 -9.96 2.20 -14.08
C PRO A 428 -9.09 2.57 -12.87
N ALA A 429 -7.80 2.89 -13.05
CA ALA A 429 -6.95 3.33 -11.94
C ALA A 429 -7.39 4.73 -11.43
N ASP A 430 -7.93 5.57 -12.32
CA ASP A 430 -8.46 6.90 -11.99
C ASP A 430 -9.89 6.87 -11.41
N GLN A 431 -10.48 5.68 -11.25
CA GLN A 431 -11.83 5.47 -10.72
C GLN A 431 -11.82 5.11 -9.23
N ARG A 432 -10.65 4.90 -8.61
CA ARG A 432 -10.53 4.53 -7.21
C ARG A 432 -9.46 5.36 -6.51
N LEU A 433 -9.80 5.91 -5.35
CA LEU A 433 -8.89 6.71 -4.53
C LEU A 433 -8.87 6.15 -3.11
N GLY A 434 -7.73 5.62 -2.67
CA GLY A 434 -7.54 5.12 -1.32
C GLY A 434 -7.12 6.22 -0.34
N ILE A 435 -7.64 6.18 0.87
CA ILE A 435 -7.29 7.05 2.00
C ILE A 435 -7.18 6.16 3.24
N LEU A 436 -6.15 6.35 4.08
CA LEU A 436 -6.05 5.60 5.32
C LEU A 436 -7.17 6.01 6.29
N ALA A 437 -7.85 5.03 6.89
CA ALA A 437 -8.90 5.29 7.87
C ALA A 437 -8.38 6.12 9.06
N SER A 438 -7.14 5.87 9.50
CA SER A 438 -6.49 6.63 10.57
C SER A 438 -6.29 8.11 10.23
N THR A 439 -6.09 8.45 8.94
CA THR A 439 -6.02 9.85 8.49
C THR A 439 -7.38 10.52 8.58
N LEU A 440 -8.45 9.82 8.18
CA LEU A 440 -9.82 10.33 8.28
C LEU A 440 -10.27 10.48 9.73
N SER A 441 -9.97 9.51 10.59
CA SER A 441 -10.32 9.56 12.03
C SER A 441 -9.60 10.69 12.77
N ALA A 442 -8.37 11.04 12.37
CA ALA A 442 -7.61 12.15 12.96
C ALA A 442 -8.02 13.53 12.42
N SER A 443 -8.83 13.59 11.35
CA SER A 443 -9.22 14.86 10.73
C SER A 443 -10.23 15.61 11.59
N THR A 444 -10.07 16.94 11.65
CA THR A 444 -11.03 17.85 12.30
C THR A 444 -11.71 18.73 11.25
N VAL A 445 -12.88 19.29 11.58
CA VAL A 445 -13.55 20.25 10.67
C VAL A 445 -12.62 21.41 10.33
N GLU A 446 -11.93 21.98 11.31
CA GLU A 446 -11.06 23.14 11.11
C GLU A 446 -9.88 22.80 10.20
N SER A 447 -9.16 21.71 10.47
CA SER A 447 -8.04 21.27 9.62
C SER A 447 -8.47 20.97 8.18
N SER A 448 -9.64 20.36 7.98
CA SER A 448 -10.14 20.03 6.64
C SER A 448 -10.60 21.28 5.88
N LEU A 449 -11.19 22.26 6.56
CA LEU A 449 -11.55 23.56 5.96
C LEU A 449 -10.32 24.36 5.57
N ASP A 450 -9.27 24.36 6.40
CA ASP A 450 -8.01 25.03 6.07
C ASP A 450 -7.35 24.41 4.83
N GLN A 451 -7.38 23.08 4.70
CA GLN A 451 -6.90 22.38 3.50
C GLN A 451 -7.71 22.74 2.25
N LEU A 452 -9.04 22.76 2.35
CA LEU A 452 -9.92 23.18 1.25
C LEU A 452 -9.68 24.64 0.84
N ALA A 453 -9.47 25.54 1.79
CA ALA A 453 -9.11 26.93 1.53
C ALA A 453 -7.76 27.06 0.81
N ALA A 454 -6.76 26.28 1.24
CA ALA A 454 -5.43 26.26 0.62
C ALA A 454 -5.52 25.77 -0.84
N HIS A 455 -6.25 24.67 -1.09
CA HIS A 455 -6.46 24.14 -2.43
C HIS A 455 -7.18 25.13 -3.36
N ALA A 456 -8.20 25.85 -2.86
CA ALA A 456 -8.91 26.85 -3.64
C ALA A 456 -8.03 28.06 -4.07
N ARG A 457 -6.87 28.25 -3.44
CA ARG A 457 -5.92 29.33 -3.75
C ARG A 457 -4.84 28.90 -4.74
N GLU A 458 -4.69 27.61 -5.03
CA GLU A 458 -3.77 27.17 -6.09
C GLU A 458 -4.33 27.62 -7.46
N PRO A 459 -3.58 28.43 -8.24
CA PRO A 459 -4.05 28.84 -9.56
C PRO A 459 -4.21 27.60 -10.45
N VAL A 460 -5.43 27.43 -10.99
CA VAL A 460 -5.74 26.45 -12.04
C VAL A 460 -4.91 26.80 -13.27
N GLY A 461 -3.69 26.26 -13.37
CA GLY A 461 -2.78 26.59 -14.45
C GLY A 461 -1.31 26.28 -14.20
N GLN A 462 -0.96 25.01 -14.05
CA GLN A 462 0.25 24.47 -14.68
C GLN A 462 -0.06 23.09 -15.28
N PRO A 463 0.04 22.90 -16.60
CA PRO A 463 -0.04 21.57 -17.19
C PRO A 463 1.11 20.72 -16.64
N HIS A 464 0.76 19.52 -16.20
CA HIS A 464 1.72 18.47 -15.86
C HIS A 464 2.72 18.31 -17.01
N GLY A 465 4.01 18.42 -16.68
CA GLY A 465 5.08 18.17 -17.62
C GLY A 465 4.99 16.75 -18.16
N GLU A 466 4.63 16.64 -19.43
CA GLU A 466 5.04 15.54 -20.30
C GLU A 466 6.57 15.50 -20.31
N LEU A 467 7.16 14.68 -19.45
CA LEU A 467 8.51 14.17 -19.69
C LEU A 467 8.39 12.91 -20.54
N GLU A 468 8.07 13.08 -21.83
CA GLU A 468 8.37 12.11 -22.89
C GLU A 468 7.99 12.65 -24.28
N GLN A 469 8.87 13.46 -24.88
CA GLN A 469 9.08 13.50 -26.34
C GLN A 469 10.21 14.47 -26.68
N HIS A 470 11.46 14.01 -26.64
CA HIS A 470 12.55 14.56 -27.48
C HIS A 470 13.70 13.56 -27.56
N GLN A 471 13.52 12.49 -28.33
CA GLN A 471 14.64 11.86 -29.05
C GLN A 471 14.14 11.01 -30.22
N SER A 472 13.65 11.68 -31.25
CA SER A 472 13.61 11.13 -32.61
C SER A 472 13.59 12.28 -33.62
N GLN A 473 14.70 13.00 -33.76
CA GLN A 473 15.05 13.79 -34.95
C GLN A 473 16.46 14.38 -34.81
N SER A 474 17.47 13.52 -34.94
CA SER A 474 18.82 13.93 -35.36
C SER A 474 19.61 12.69 -35.79
N LEU A 475 19.17 12.03 -36.86
CA LEU A 475 20.01 11.20 -37.73
C LEU A 475 19.38 11.21 -39.13
N ALA A 476 19.41 12.40 -39.73
CA ALA A 476 19.27 12.60 -41.16
C ALA A 476 20.27 13.70 -41.55
N ARG A 477 21.54 13.31 -41.60
CA ARG A 477 22.57 13.81 -42.52
C ARG A 477 23.77 12.88 -42.47
#